data_AF-A0A2S6CY68-F1
#
_entry.id   AF-A0A2S6CY68-F1
#
_cell.length_a   1.000
_cell.length_b   1.000
_cell.length_c   1.000
_cell.angle_alpha   90.00
_cell.angle_beta   90.00
_cell.angle_gamma   90.00
#
_symmetry.space_group_name_H-M   'P 1'
#
loop_
_entity.id
_entity.type
_entity.pdbx_description
1 polymer ?
#
loop_
_entity_poly.entity_id
_entity_poly.type
_entity_poly.pdbx_seq_one_letter_code
_entity_poly.pdbx_strand_id
1 'polypeptide(L)'
;MINPGVANIPRRRIARTRLSRNIQQYEEFMSDGYNYILNPVSKELHIVGLSNFFGSHNLTSANLEEYLGIYNLDNNTPIHLFSNGTEILLYWHDTNKLIGNYILNKWKYCFPH
;
A
#
# COMPACT_ATOMS: atom_id res chain seq x y z
N MET A 1 -22.42 25.88 -41.33
CA MET A 1 -22.23 24.49 -41.77
C MET A 1 -20.79 24.09 -41.49
N ILE A 2 -20.64 23.09 -40.60
CA ILE A 2 -19.52 22.18 -40.30
C ILE A 2 -18.08 22.73 -40.24
N ASN A 3 -17.53 22.78 -39.01
CA ASN A 3 -16.11 22.93 -38.71
C ASN A 3 -15.42 21.56 -38.89
N PRO A 4 -14.44 21.39 -39.81
CA PRO A 4 -13.69 20.15 -39.94
C PRO A 4 -12.42 20.24 -39.10
N GLY A 5 -12.25 19.33 -38.15
CA GLY A 5 -10.94 19.14 -37.51
C GLY A 5 -10.95 19.06 -36.00
N VAL A 6 -11.79 18.20 -35.42
CA VAL A 6 -11.39 17.56 -34.16
C VAL A 6 -10.60 16.32 -34.56
N ALA A 7 -9.28 16.47 -34.62
CA ALA A 7 -8.37 15.37 -34.83
C ALA A 7 -8.70 14.26 -33.82
N ASN A 8 -8.88 13.06 -34.35
CA ASN A 8 -9.12 11.85 -33.59
C ASN A 8 -7.86 11.57 -32.76
N ILE A 9 -7.79 12.09 -31.53
CA ILE A 9 -6.65 11.85 -30.64
C ILE A 9 -6.64 10.34 -30.39
N PRO A 10 -5.61 9.61 -30.86
CA PRO A 10 -5.53 8.19 -30.58
C PRO A 10 -5.43 8.06 -29.06
N ARG A 11 -6.45 7.49 -28.43
CA ARG A 11 -6.36 7.05 -27.04
C ARG A 11 -5.27 5.99 -27.01
N ARG A 12 -4.02 6.40 -26.76
CA ARG A 12 -2.93 5.49 -26.47
C ARG A 12 -3.44 4.58 -25.36
N ARG A 13 -3.70 3.32 -25.67
CA ARG A 13 -3.69 2.26 -24.66
C ARG A 13 -2.27 2.27 -24.11
N ILE A 14 -2.03 3.06 -23.07
CA ILE A 14 -0.78 3.01 -22.34
C ILE A 14 -0.78 1.63 -21.72
N ALA A 15 0.06 0.72 -22.22
CA ALA A 15 0.40 -0.49 -21.49
C ALA A 15 0.84 -0.03 -20.10
N ARG A 16 0.04 -0.31 -19.07
CA ARG A 16 0.32 0.18 -17.72
C ARG A 16 1.65 -0.40 -17.27
N THR A 17 2.67 0.45 -17.19
CA THR A 17 3.96 0.06 -16.63
C THR A 17 3.74 -0.41 -15.19
N ARG A 18 4.59 -1.32 -14.70
CA ARG A 18 4.51 -1.79 -13.30
C ARG A 18 4.52 -0.61 -12.31
N LEU A 19 5.31 0.43 -12.61
CA LEU A 19 5.33 1.67 -11.85
C LEU A 19 3.95 2.33 -11.76
N SER A 20 3.27 2.55 -12.89
CA SER A 20 1.94 3.18 -12.89
C SER A 20 0.89 2.35 -12.16
N ARG A 21 0.98 1.01 -12.22
CA ARG A 21 0.08 0.12 -11.44
C ARG A 21 0.35 0.22 -9.95
N ASN A 22 1.61 0.17 -9.55
CA ASN A 22 2.00 0.30 -8.15
C ASN A 22 1.62 1.66 -7.56
N ILE A 23 1.78 2.75 -8.32
CA ILE A 23 1.31 4.08 -7.90
C ILE A 23 -0.19 4.06 -7.66
N GLN A 24 -0.97 3.55 -8.61
CA GLN A 24 -2.42 3.46 -8.47
C GLN A 24 -2.83 2.61 -7.26
N GLN A 25 -2.22 1.44 -7.07
CA GLN A 25 -2.54 0.56 -5.95
C GLN A 25 -2.23 1.22 -4.59
N TYR A 26 -1.16 2.00 -4.53
CA TYR A 26 -0.83 2.76 -3.33
C TYR A 26 -1.83 3.89 -3.06
N GLU A 27 -2.28 4.58 -4.11
CA GLU A 27 -3.36 5.57 -4.00
C GLU A 27 -4.68 4.93 -3.54
N GLU A 28 -4.99 3.71 -3.99
CA GLU A 28 -6.13 2.94 -3.52
C GLU A 28 -5.99 2.62 -2.02
N PHE A 29 -4.83 2.15 -1.56
CA PHE A 29 -4.62 1.91 -0.12
C PHE A 29 -4.79 3.18 0.73
N MET A 30 -4.36 4.34 0.23
CA MET A 30 -4.59 5.64 0.90
C MET A 30 -6.08 6.02 0.92
N SER A 31 -6.78 5.83 -0.21
CA SER A 31 -8.20 6.16 -0.34
C SER A 31 -9.09 5.27 0.55
N ASP A 32 -8.71 4.01 0.72
CA ASP A 32 -9.41 3.04 1.57
C ASP A 32 -9.09 3.25 3.07
N GLY A 33 -8.20 4.19 3.40
CA GLY A 33 -7.90 4.59 4.77
C GLY A 33 -6.98 3.62 5.52
N TYR A 34 -6.28 2.71 4.83
CA TYR A 34 -5.34 1.82 5.49
C TYR A 34 -4.19 2.61 6.12
N ASN A 35 -3.76 2.19 7.32
CA ASN A 35 -2.64 2.81 8.02
C ASN A 35 -1.29 2.22 7.57
N TYR A 36 -1.30 0.96 7.17
CA TYR A 36 -0.12 0.23 6.74
C TYR A 36 -0.43 -0.66 5.53
N ILE A 37 0.64 -1.06 4.86
CA ILE A 37 0.63 -2.20 3.95
C ILE A 37 1.69 -3.20 4.38
N LEU A 38 1.39 -4.48 4.17
CA LEU A 38 2.26 -5.59 4.51
C LEU A 38 2.64 -6.37 3.25
N ASN A 39 3.94 -6.54 3.04
CA ASN A 39 4.44 -7.47 2.05
C ASN A 39 4.29 -8.91 2.58
N PRO A 40 3.47 -9.79 1.97
CA PRO A 40 3.27 -11.14 2.49
C PRO A 40 4.50 -12.05 2.34
N VAL A 41 5.45 -11.70 1.47
CA VAL A 41 6.67 -12.46 1.19
C VAL A 41 7.79 -12.05 2.15
N SER A 42 8.18 -10.76 2.16
CA SER A 42 9.24 -10.27 3.07
C SER A 42 8.76 -10.08 4.51
N LYS A 43 7.45 -10.12 4.73
CA LYS A 43 6.79 -9.80 6.00
C LYS A 43 7.04 -8.37 6.47
N GLU A 44 7.52 -7.48 5.59
CA GLU A 44 7.80 -6.09 5.96
C GLU A 44 6.52 -5.26 6.02
N LEU A 45 6.36 -4.54 7.13
CA LEU A 45 5.32 -3.55 7.31
C LEU A 45 5.80 -2.19 6.81
N HIS A 46 4.91 -1.43 6.19
CA HIS A 46 5.17 -0.09 5.68
C HIS A 46 4.02 0.84 6.01
N ILE A 47 4.32 2.09 6.38
CA ILE A 47 3.28 3.09 6.64
C ILE A 47 2.74 3.62 5.31
N VAL A 48 1.41 3.74 5.24
CA VAL A 48 0.69 4.42 4.18
C VAL A 48 0.60 5.92 4.50
N GLY A 49 0.72 6.77 3.48
CA GLY A 49 0.56 8.22 3.61
C GLY A 49 1.82 8.99 4.05
N LEU A 50 2.96 8.34 4.27
CA LEU A 50 4.24 9.06 4.42
C LEU A 50 4.81 9.41 3.05
N SER A 51 5.27 10.65 2.89
CA SER A 51 5.93 11.17 1.68
C SER A 51 7.11 10.31 1.19
N ASN A 52 7.73 9.53 2.11
CA ASN A 52 8.87 8.69 1.81
C ASN A 52 8.52 7.30 1.26
N PHE A 53 7.25 6.93 1.12
CA PHE A 53 6.88 5.62 0.57
C PHE A 53 7.39 5.44 -0.87
N PHE A 54 7.21 6.46 -1.72
CA PHE A 54 7.67 6.45 -3.12
C PHE A 54 9.19 6.31 -3.27
N GLY A 55 9.96 6.75 -2.28
CA GLY A 55 11.43 6.67 -2.27
C GLY A 55 11.98 5.44 -1.54
N SER A 56 11.27 4.93 -0.53
CA SER A 56 11.70 3.78 0.28
C SER A 56 11.35 2.44 -0.35
N HIS A 57 10.45 2.43 -1.34
CA HIS A 57 10.16 1.27 -2.18
C HIS A 57 10.53 1.55 -3.59
N ASN A 58 11.34 0.65 -4.15
CA ASN A 58 11.58 0.63 -5.57
C ASN A 58 10.28 0.23 -6.28
N LEU A 59 9.34 1.18 -6.45
CA LEU A 59 8.04 0.97 -7.08
C LEU A 59 8.15 0.49 -8.53
N THR A 60 9.33 0.59 -9.13
CA THR A 60 9.58 0.00 -10.45
C THR A 60 9.68 -1.53 -10.38
N SER A 61 10.13 -2.11 -9.25
CA SER A 61 10.31 -3.55 -9.07
C SER A 61 9.28 -4.21 -8.15
N ALA A 62 8.70 -3.47 -7.20
CA ALA A 62 7.70 -3.98 -6.26
C ALA A 62 6.47 -4.58 -6.97
N ASN A 63 5.71 -5.44 -6.28
CA ASN A 63 4.41 -5.92 -6.74
C ASN A 63 3.34 -5.60 -5.69
N LEU A 64 2.79 -4.38 -5.72
CA LEU A 64 1.84 -3.93 -4.69
C LEU A 64 0.48 -4.65 -4.75
N GLU A 65 0.16 -5.28 -5.88
CA GLU A 65 -1.06 -6.10 -6.02
C GLU A 65 -1.08 -7.29 -5.03
N GLU A 66 0.08 -7.71 -4.51
CA GLU A 66 0.19 -8.77 -3.51
C GLU A 66 0.20 -8.26 -2.06
N TYR A 67 0.31 -6.94 -1.85
CA TYR A 67 0.38 -6.39 -0.51
C TYR A 67 -0.98 -6.41 0.17
N LEU A 68 -0.96 -6.58 1.49
CA LEU A 68 -2.16 -6.55 2.32
C LEU A 68 -2.29 -5.17 2.97
N GLY A 69 -3.44 -4.52 2.81
CA GLY A 69 -3.79 -3.32 3.57
C GLY A 69 -4.10 -3.68 5.03
N ILE A 70 -3.58 -2.90 5.97
CA ILE A 70 -3.73 -3.14 7.41
C ILE A 70 -4.10 -1.84 8.13
N TYR A 71 -5.11 -1.90 8.98
CA TYR A 71 -5.49 -0.82 9.90
C TYR A 71 -4.69 -0.90 11.21
N ASN A 72 -4.72 0.16 12.01
CA ASN A 72 -4.25 0.13 13.39
C ASN A 72 -4.88 -1.04 14.17
N LEU A 73 -4.22 -1.47 15.25
CA LEU A 73 -4.90 -2.32 16.23
C LEU A 73 -5.97 -1.48 16.89
N ASP A 74 -7.16 -2.04 17.07
CA ASP A 74 -8.33 -1.32 17.57
C ASP A 74 -8.54 0.06 16.89
N ASN A 75 -9.40 0.91 17.44
CA ASN A 75 -9.72 2.17 16.78
C ASN A 75 -8.56 3.17 16.76
N ASN A 76 -7.47 2.99 17.53
CA ASN A 76 -6.43 4.03 17.64
C ASN A 76 -5.02 3.54 17.97
N THR A 77 -4.77 2.26 18.21
CA THR A 77 -3.44 1.79 18.62
C THR A 77 -2.54 1.52 17.40
N PRO A 78 -1.55 2.37 17.10
CA PRO A 78 -0.74 2.20 15.91
C PRO A 78 0.21 1.02 16.04
N ILE A 79 0.13 0.05 15.11
CA ILE A 79 0.96 -1.16 15.08
C ILE A 79 2.45 -0.83 15.15
N HIS A 80 2.87 0.30 14.58
CA HIS A 80 4.29 0.64 14.50
C HIS A 80 4.94 1.07 15.82
N LEU A 81 4.14 1.35 16.86
CA LEU A 81 4.64 1.67 18.19
C LEU A 81 5.22 0.45 18.91
N PHE A 82 4.83 -0.76 18.51
CA PHE A 82 5.39 -1.99 19.07
C PHE A 82 6.81 -2.24 18.53
N SER A 83 7.62 -2.95 19.31
CA SER A 83 8.97 -3.37 18.92
C SER A 83 8.94 -4.36 17.75
N ASN A 84 9.99 -4.36 16.91
CA ASN A 84 10.17 -5.45 15.96
C ASN A 84 10.26 -6.79 16.70
N GLY A 85 9.67 -7.83 16.13
CA GLY A 85 9.55 -9.16 16.75
C GLY A 85 8.29 -9.34 17.60
N THR A 86 7.52 -8.29 17.88
CA THR A 86 6.23 -8.41 18.57
C THR A 86 5.23 -9.17 17.70
N GLU A 87 4.55 -10.15 18.29
CA GLU A 87 3.43 -10.83 17.63
C GLU A 87 2.16 -9.99 17.72
N ILE A 88 1.52 -9.78 16.57
CA ILE A 88 0.32 -8.97 16.39
C ILE A 88 -0.76 -9.86 15.78
N LEU A 89 -1.98 -9.82 16.31
CA LEU A 89 -3.13 -10.48 15.71
C LEU A 89 -3.73 -9.57 14.62
N LEU A 90 -3.85 -10.09 13.40
CA LEU A 90 -4.46 -9.38 12.28
C LEU A 90 -5.90 -9.82 12.09
N TYR A 91 -6.80 -8.86 11.92
CA TYR A 91 -8.23 -9.08 11.74
C TYR A 91 -8.70 -8.48 10.42
N TRP A 92 -9.66 -9.14 9.76
CA TRP A 92 -10.39 -8.57 8.64
C TRP A 92 -11.21 -7.38 9.15
N HIS A 93 -11.03 -6.22 8.56
CA HIS A 93 -11.67 -4.98 9.02
C HIS A 93 -13.19 -5.09 9.06
N ASP A 94 -13.82 -5.54 7.96
CA ASP A 94 -15.28 -5.56 7.83
C ASP A 94 -15.98 -6.58 8.73
N THR A 95 -15.29 -7.68 9.06
CA THR A 95 -15.90 -8.84 9.74
C THR A 95 -15.34 -9.08 11.13
N ASN A 96 -14.31 -8.35 11.53
CA ASN A 96 -13.50 -8.59 12.72
C ASN A 96 -13.02 -10.05 12.85
N LYS A 97 -12.88 -10.77 11.73
CA LYS A 97 -12.44 -12.16 11.69
C LYS A 97 -10.92 -12.21 11.77
N LEU A 98 -10.38 -13.00 12.70
CA LEU A 98 -8.94 -13.24 12.78
C LEU A 98 -8.42 -13.84 11.45
N ILE A 99 -7.48 -13.14 10.83
CA ILE A 99 -6.76 -13.56 9.61
C ILE A 99 -5.58 -14.44 10.01
N GLY A 100 -4.91 -14.09 11.11
CA GLY A 100 -3.80 -14.85 11.67
C GLY A 100 -2.86 -13.99 12.51
N ASN A 101 -1.73 -14.58 12.85
CA ASN A 101 -0.70 -13.94 13.66
C ASN A 101 0.42 -13.44 12.76
N TYR A 102 0.92 -12.24 13.06
CA TYR A 102 1.96 -11.58 12.31
C TYR A 102 3.09 -11.15 13.24
N ILE A 103 4.32 -11.52 12.93
CA ILE A 103 5.51 -11.05 13.64
C ILE A 103 5.93 -9.72 13.03
N LEU A 104 5.88 -8.66 13.83
CA LEU A 104 6.14 -7.30 13.39
C LEU A 104 7.57 -7.15 12.87
N ASN A 105 7.69 -6.79 11.59
CA ASN A 105 8.95 -6.47 10.93
C ASN A 105 8.83 -5.11 10.23
N LYS A 106 9.16 -4.04 10.95
CA LYS A 106 9.14 -2.66 10.45
C LYS A 106 10.29 -2.44 9.48
N TRP A 107 9.96 -2.00 8.26
CA TRP A 107 10.98 -1.57 7.30
C TRP A 107 11.68 -0.30 7.77
N LYS A 108 12.98 -0.38 8.02
CA LYS A 108 13.80 0.69 8.64
C LYS A 108 13.68 2.09 8.01
N TYR A 109 13.32 2.20 6.73
CA TYR A 109 13.17 3.49 6.04
C TYR A 109 11.73 4.03 6.04
N CYS A 110 10.74 3.23 6.47
CA CYS A 110 9.35 3.65 6.59
C CYS A 110 8.99 4.16 7.98
N PHE A 111 9.81 3.93 9.00
CA PHE A 111 9.52 4.33 10.39
C PHE A 111 10.69 5.15 10.93
N PRO A 112 10.44 6.37 11.45
CA PRO A 112 11.46 7.12 12.18
C PRO A 112 11.90 6.31 13.42
N HIS A 113 13.20 6.32 13.69
CA HIS A 113 13.81 5.70 14.87
C HIS A 113 13.50 6.48 16.14
#